data_AF-A0A011NCU7-F1
#
_entry.id   AF-A0A011NCU7-F1
#
_cell.length_a   1.000
_cell.length_b   1.000
_cell.length_c   1.000
_cell.angle_alpha   90.00
_cell.angle_beta   90.00
_cell.angle_gamma   90.00
#
_symmetry.space_group_name_H-M   'P 1'
#
loop_
_entity.id
_entity.type
_entity.pdbx_description
1 polymer ?
#
loop_
_entity_poly.entity_id
_entity_poly.type
_entity_poly.pdbx_seq_one_letter_code
_entity_poly.pdbx_strand_id
1 'polypeptide(L)'
;MKISTLVEEKELLALQQELYSYFKTGYAFEEFLKEYLLKMGLDEVEVTQRSRDGGIDLTAIRKGVGDFSEIDIVNYFIQAKRYALNNKINVKTIREVKGTIPFGYKGMLICTSDFTDDAKKEAINDPSKPVVLINGKSLVESCIDNGIGFIFKPIFSSTQMDNFIKKDKSLNSNNVKNAISIDNKDYIEKTITSNDVRARIISIPSSIIKLLSATNEKIDVIINNDKKYTLNIDKGRRYLGGVTKILREYNLLSVDNIITPKNAKWHIDKTTNLIQIIIED
;
A
#
# COMPACT_ATOMS: atom_id res chain seq x y z
N MET A 1 -0.09 -8.97 2.50
CA MET A 1 -1.12 -8.88 1.43
C MET A 1 -2.20 -7.95 1.96
N LYS A 2 -2.60 -6.91 1.21
CA LYS A 2 -3.72 -6.05 1.63
C LYS A 2 -5.01 -6.78 1.25
N ILE A 3 -5.62 -7.48 2.19
CA ILE A 3 -6.85 -8.24 1.98
C ILE A 3 -8.03 -7.28 1.82
N SER A 4 -7.98 -6.13 2.50
CA SER A 4 -8.95 -5.04 2.41
C SER A 4 -9.24 -4.58 0.98
N THR A 5 -8.27 -4.69 0.06
CA THR A 5 -8.48 -4.29 -1.35
C THR A 5 -9.39 -5.25 -2.14
N LEU A 6 -9.68 -6.43 -1.60
CA LEU A 6 -10.59 -7.41 -2.19
C LEU A 6 -12.05 -7.20 -1.74
N VAL A 7 -12.28 -6.29 -0.79
CA VAL A 7 -13.60 -6.00 -0.22
C VAL A 7 -14.26 -4.88 -1.01
N GLU A 8 -15.49 -5.09 -1.47
CA GLU A 8 -16.25 -4.07 -2.18
C GLU A 8 -16.63 -2.91 -1.25
N GLU A 9 -16.78 -1.69 -1.79
CA GLU A 9 -17.06 -0.51 -0.98
C GLU A 9 -18.37 -0.62 -0.17
N LYS A 10 -19.39 -1.28 -0.73
CA LYS A 10 -20.66 -1.53 -0.04
C LYS A 10 -20.48 -2.47 1.17
N GLU A 11 -19.66 -3.52 1.01
CA GLU A 11 -19.35 -4.47 2.07
C GLU A 11 -18.53 -3.80 3.17
N LEU A 12 -17.53 -3.00 2.79
CA LEU A 12 -16.70 -2.25 3.72
C LEU A 12 -17.54 -1.27 4.57
N LEU A 13 -18.54 -0.61 3.98
CA LEU A 13 -19.46 0.26 4.70
C LEU A 13 -20.34 -0.52 5.69
N ALA A 14 -20.78 -1.73 5.34
CA ALA A 14 -21.50 -2.62 6.25
C ALA A 14 -20.60 -3.05 7.43
N LEU A 15 -19.36 -3.45 7.17
CA LEU A 15 -18.38 -3.80 8.20
C LEU A 15 -18.06 -2.60 9.12
N GLN A 16 -17.98 -1.39 8.58
CA GLN A 16 -17.83 -0.18 9.39
C GLN A 16 -19.03 0.06 10.30
N GLN A 17 -20.25 -0.18 9.81
CA GLN A 17 -21.46 -0.09 10.63
C GLN A 17 -21.51 -1.18 11.70
N GLU A 18 -21.04 -2.39 11.42
CA GLU A 18 -20.92 -3.48 12.39
C GLU A 18 -19.88 -3.15 13.47
N LEU A 19 -18.69 -2.66 13.09
CA LEU A 19 -17.65 -2.20 14.02
C LEU A 19 -18.20 -1.10 14.93
N TYR A 20 -18.93 -0.12 14.36
CA TYR A 20 -19.65 0.87 15.16
C TYR A 20 -20.68 0.21 16.07
N SER A 21 -21.49 -0.75 15.61
CA SER A 21 -22.54 -1.31 16.45
C SER A 21 -22.00 -2.20 17.58
N TYR A 22 -20.82 -2.81 17.39
CA TYR A 22 -20.16 -3.67 18.36
C TYR A 22 -19.74 -2.92 19.64
N PHE A 23 -19.09 -1.76 19.49
CA PHE A 23 -18.66 -0.96 20.65
C PHE A 23 -19.84 -0.20 21.24
N LYS A 24 -20.34 -0.65 22.40
CA LYS A 24 -21.50 -0.03 23.06
C LYS A 24 -21.22 1.38 23.58
N THR A 25 -19.98 1.68 23.96
CA THR A 25 -19.57 2.95 24.57
C THR A 25 -18.26 3.46 23.98
N GLY A 26 -17.94 4.74 24.20
CA GLY A 26 -16.63 5.31 23.87
C GLY A 26 -15.49 4.58 24.58
N TYR A 27 -15.66 4.28 25.87
CA TYR A 27 -14.70 3.51 26.65
C TYR A 27 -14.40 2.12 26.09
N ALA A 28 -15.42 1.38 25.65
CA ALA A 28 -15.20 0.07 25.02
C ALA A 28 -14.39 0.19 23.72
N PHE A 29 -14.54 1.32 23.01
CA PHE A 29 -13.76 1.61 21.82
C PHE A 29 -12.30 2.00 22.19
N GLU A 30 -12.10 2.80 23.23
CA GLU A 30 -10.76 3.15 23.76
C GLU A 30 -9.97 1.89 24.19
N GLU A 31 -10.61 0.99 24.93
CA GLU A 31 -10.01 -0.30 25.34
C GLU A 31 -9.60 -1.16 24.12
N PHE A 32 -10.44 -1.20 23.09
CA PHE A 32 -10.06 -1.85 21.83
C PHE A 32 -8.87 -1.16 21.15
N LEU A 33 -8.85 0.18 21.14
CA LEU A 33 -7.77 0.92 20.51
C LEU A 33 -6.43 0.69 21.18
N LYS A 34 -6.41 0.38 22.48
CA LYS A 34 -5.19 -0.04 23.19
C LYS A 34 -4.54 -1.25 22.51
N GLU A 35 -5.30 -2.33 22.37
CA GLU A 35 -4.84 -3.58 21.73
C GLU A 35 -4.55 -3.38 20.25
N TYR A 36 -5.37 -2.60 19.55
CA TYR A 36 -5.15 -2.26 18.14
C TYR A 36 -3.82 -1.53 17.93
N LEU A 37 -3.51 -0.51 18.74
CA LEU A 37 -2.29 0.28 18.59
C LEU A 37 -1.03 -0.53 18.90
N LEU A 38 -1.07 -1.38 19.93
CA LEU A 38 -0.01 -2.36 20.20
C LEU A 38 0.22 -3.26 18.97
N LYS A 39 -0.85 -3.77 18.37
CA LYS A 39 -0.77 -4.59 17.16
C LYS A 39 -0.21 -3.82 15.95
N MET A 40 -0.43 -2.51 15.89
CA MET A 40 0.14 -1.62 14.86
C MET A 40 1.62 -1.26 15.12
N GLY A 41 2.23 -1.77 16.20
CA GLY A 41 3.63 -1.56 16.54
C GLY A 41 3.89 -0.25 17.28
N LEU A 42 2.91 0.25 18.03
CA LEU A 42 3.17 1.21 19.11
C LEU A 42 3.47 0.45 20.41
N ASP A 43 4.16 1.12 21.32
CA ASP A 43 4.53 0.63 22.65
C ASP A 43 3.91 1.54 23.73
N GLU A 44 3.92 1.06 24.98
CA GLU A 44 3.46 1.82 26.17
C GLU A 44 2.09 2.48 25.96
N VAL A 45 1.15 1.72 25.39
CA VAL A 45 -0.19 2.23 25.10
C VAL A 45 -1.01 2.22 26.40
N GLU A 46 -1.42 3.41 26.84
CA GLU A 46 -2.16 3.63 28.08
C GLU A 46 -3.47 4.38 27.81
N VAL A 47 -4.55 3.95 28.45
CA VAL A 47 -5.84 4.67 28.47
C VAL A 47 -5.78 5.69 29.60
N THR A 48 -6.06 6.97 29.28
CA THR A 48 -5.97 8.06 30.24
C THR A 48 -7.25 8.17 31.09
N GLN A 49 -7.13 8.76 32.27
CA GLN A 49 -8.31 9.00 33.13
C GLN A 49 -8.94 10.35 32.78
N ARG A 50 -10.28 10.38 32.78
CA ARG A 50 -11.12 11.51 32.32
C ARG A 50 -10.84 12.90 32.91
N SER A 51 -10.10 13.03 34.01
CA SER A 51 -10.05 14.29 34.76
C SER A 51 -8.90 15.20 34.32
N ARG A 52 -9.23 16.17 33.45
CA ARG A 52 -8.45 17.37 33.06
C ARG A 52 -7.49 17.24 31.87
N ASP A 53 -7.50 16.12 31.15
CA ASP A 53 -6.49 15.86 30.10
C ASP A 53 -6.83 16.45 28.72
N GLY A 54 -7.63 17.53 28.66
CA GLY A 54 -7.89 18.25 27.40
C GLY A 54 -8.57 17.43 26.29
N GLY A 55 -9.10 16.24 26.62
CA GLY A 55 -9.72 15.33 25.66
C GLY A 55 -8.78 14.31 25.03
N ILE A 56 -7.61 14.06 25.62
CA ILE A 56 -6.77 12.90 25.30
C ILE A 56 -7.36 11.67 26.00
N ASP A 57 -7.58 10.61 25.22
CA ASP A 57 -8.18 9.35 25.69
C ASP A 57 -7.13 8.21 25.79
N LEU A 58 -6.06 8.28 24.99
CA LEU A 58 -4.92 7.37 25.10
C LEU A 58 -3.58 8.08 24.87
N THR A 59 -2.51 7.53 25.43
CA THR A 59 -1.13 7.87 25.09
C THR A 59 -0.39 6.63 24.61
N ALA A 60 0.59 6.81 23.72
CA ALA A 60 1.42 5.72 23.23
C ALA A 60 2.77 6.26 22.77
N ILE A 61 3.77 5.39 22.69
CA ILE A 61 5.06 5.72 22.08
C ILE A 61 5.30 4.85 20.86
N ARG A 62 6.16 5.32 19.97
CA ARG A 62 6.77 4.50 18.93
C ARG A 62 8.26 4.64 19.07
N LYS A 63 8.92 3.54 19.40
CA LYS A 63 10.37 3.50 19.47
C LYS A 63 10.96 3.56 18.06
N GLY A 64 12.14 4.16 17.96
CA GLY A 64 12.81 4.32 16.69
C GLY A 64 13.70 3.13 16.34
N VAL A 65 14.84 3.38 15.71
CA VAL A 65 15.66 2.33 15.10
C VAL A 65 16.39 1.53 16.17
N GLY A 66 15.92 0.30 16.39
CA GLY A 66 16.63 -0.75 17.13
C GLY A 66 16.70 -0.55 18.65
N ASP A 67 15.85 0.29 19.23
CA ASP A 67 15.81 0.60 20.67
C ASP A 67 17.17 1.06 21.24
N PHE A 68 18.09 1.53 20.39
CA PHE A 68 19.45 1.89 20.79
C PHE A 68 19.53 3.26 21.48
N SER A 69 18.51 4.12 21.31
CA SER A 69 18.47 5.45 21.90
C SER A 69 17.04 5.96 22.10
N GLU A 70 16.85 6.89 23.03
CA GLU A 70 15.56 7.56 23.23
C GLU A 70 15.32 8.76 22.29
N ILE A 71 16.32 9.11 21.47
CA ILE A 71 16.35 10.34 20.66
C ILE A 71 15.30 10.31 19.54
N ASP A 72 14.93 9.12 19.07
CA ASP A 72 13.99 8.90 17.98
C ASP A 72 12.63 8.32 18.44
N ILE A 73 12.34 8.41 19.74
CA ILE A 73 11.03 8.06 20.29
C ILE A 73 10.00 9.12 19.89
N VAL A 74 8.88 8.66 19.34
CA VAL A 74 7.75 9.51 18.99
C VAL A 74 6.61 9.20 19.96
N ASN A 75 6.21 10.17 20.78
CA ASN A 75 5.03 10.01 21.62
C ASN A 75 3.78 10.59 20.95
N TYR A 76 2.71 9.83 21.06
CA TYR A 76 1.40 10.07 20.48
C TYR A 76 0.39 10.36 21.59
N PHE A 77 -0.31 11.48 21.44
CA PHE A 77 -1.49 11.81 22.23
C PHE A 77 -2.71 11.54 21.37
N ILE A 78 -3.51 10.56 21.77
CA ILE A 78 -4.57 9.98 20.96
C ILE A 78 -5.93 10.37 21.53
N GLN A 79 -6.82 10.81 20.65
CA GLN A 79 -8.23 11.01 20.96
C GLN A 79 -9.08 10.02 20.16
N ALA A 80 -10.01 9.35 20.84
CA ALA A 80 -10.91 8.35 20.28
C ALA A 80 -12.34 8.91 20.20
N LYS A 81 -12.95 8.86 19.02
CA LYS A 81 -14.34 9.32 18.81
C LYS A 81 -15.22 8.24 18.20
N ARG A 82 -16.08 7.70 19.04
CA ARG A 82 -17.10 6.73 18.66
C ARG A 82 -18.37 7.43 18.12
N TYR A 83 -18.32 7.94 16.90
CA TYR A 83 -19.46 8.63 16.26
C TYR A 83 -20.16 7.75 15.22
N ALA A 84 -21.47 7.96 15.07
CA ALA A 84 -22.24 7.35 13.99
C ALA A 84 -21.69 7.77 12.63
N LEU A 85 -21.81 6.92 11.62
CA LEU A 85 -21.20 7.14 10.30
C LEU A 85 -21.63 8.44 9.62
N ASN A 86 -22.86 8.91 9.89
CA ASN A 86 -23.39 10.17 9.39
C ASN A 86 -22.94 11.42 10.18
N ASN A 87 -22.22 11.24 11.30
CA ASN A 87 -21.75 12.32 12.15
C ASN A 87 -20.23 12.44 12.04
N LYS A 88 -19.77 13.42 11.24
CA LYS A 88 -18.35 13.65 11.00
C LYS A 88 -17.69 14.47 12.11
N ILE A 89 -16.40 14.22 12.32
CA ILE A 89 -15.58 14.99 13.25
C ILE A 89 -15.27 16.36 12.66
N ASN A 90 -15.62 17.41 13.42
CA ASN A 90 -15.43 18.80 13.05
C ASN A 90 -14.05 19.33 13.45
N VAL A 91 -13.64 20.42 12.82
CA VAL A 91 -12.35 21.11 13.01
C VAL A 91 -12.03 21.45 14.47
N LYS A 92 -13.06 21.76 15.27
CA LYS A 92 -12.92 22.08 16.70
C LYS A 92 -12.15 20.99 17.46
N THR A 93 -12.51 19.73 17.22
CA THR A 93 -11.88 18.57 17.86
C THR A 93 -10.38 18.51 17.55
N ILE A 94 -9.99 18.78 16.30
CA ILE A 94 -8.58 18.79 15.89
C ILE A 94 -7.80 19.88 16.63
N ARG A 95 -8.39 21.07 16.76
CA ARG A 95 -7.77 22.20 17.48
C ARG A 95 -7.60 21.92 18.96
N GLU A 96 -8.57 21.26 19.59
CA GLU A 96 -8.51 20.86 21.00
C GLU A 96 -7.35 19.90 21.27
N VAL A 97 -7.20 18.86 20.42
CA VAL A 97 -6.05 17.94 20.51
C VAL A 97 -4.75 18.71 20.32
N LYS A 98 -4.63 19.56 19.29
CA LYS A 98 -3.41 20.36 19.04
C LYS A 98 -3.07 21.35 20.16
N GLY A 99 -4.07 21.89 20.84
CA GLY A 99 -3.91 22.72 22.02
C GLY A 99 -3.33 21.94 23.21
N THR A 100 -3.60 20.64 23.28
CA THR A 100 -3.22 19.78 24.41
C THR A 100 -1.86 19.10 24.20
N ILE A 101 -1.46 18.83 22.96
CA ILE A 101 -0.18 18.18 22.66
C ILE A 101 1.02 19.09 23.04
N PRO A 102 2.01 18.60 23.82
CA PRO A 102 3.23 19.34 24.11
C PRO A 102 4.12 19.53 22.87
N PHE A 103 5.07 20.46 22.91
CA PHE A 103 5.95 20.73 21.76
C PHE A 103 6.83 19.51 21.42
N GLY A 104 6.92 19.15 20.13
CA GLY A 104 7.70 18.01 19.64
C GLY A 104 6.97 16.66 19.62
N TYR A 105 5.74 16.63 20.14
CA TYR A 105 4.90 15.43 20.18
C TYR A 105 3.88 15.40 19.03
N LYS A 106 3.30 14.22 18.77
CA LYS A 106 2.32 14.04 17.69
C LYS A 106 0.93 13.77 18.23
N GLY A 107 -0.07 14.25 17.50
CA GLY A 107 -1.47 13.91 17.73
C GLY A 107 -1.91 12.71 16.94
N MET A 108 -2.91 12.00 17.42
CA MET A 108 -3.67 11.05 16.64
C MET A 108 -5.16 11.17 16.98
N LEU A 109 -6.02 11.17 15.97
CA LEU A 109 -7.46 11.10 16.17
C LEU A 109 -7.99 9.88 15.42
N ILE A 110 -8.61 8.97 16.17
CA ILE A 110 -9.21 7.75 15.64
C ILE A 110 -10.72 7.82 15.83
N CYS A 111 -11.50 7.61 14.77
CA CYS A 111 -12.95 7.61 14.86
C CYS A 111 -13.60 6.46 14.10
N THR A 112 -14.83 6.12 14.48
CA THR A 112 -15.66 5.14 13.75
C THR A 112 -16.39 5.75 12.56
N SER A 113 -16.40 7.09 12.42
CA SER A 113 -17.05 7.82 11.33
C SER A 113 -16.02 8.36 10.32
N ASP A 114 -16.11 9.63 9.93
CA ASP A 114 -15.17 10.31 9.03
C ASP A 114 -14.92 11.75 9.52
N PHE A 115 -13.97 12.44 8.91
CA PHE A 115 -13.62 13.82 9.21
C PHE A 115 -14.20 14.77 8.16
N THR A 116 -14.57 15.98 8.58
CA THR A 116 -14.87 17.05 7.61
C THR A 116 -13.61 17.47 6.87
N ASP A 117 -13.76 18.06 5.68
CA ASP A 117 -12.60 18.50 4.89
C ASP A 117 -11.78 19.57 5.61
N ASP A 118 -12.44 20.44 6.38
CA ASP A 118 -11.77 21.44 7.21
C ASP A 118 -10.99 20.79 8.37
N ALA A 119 -11.51 19.71 8.97
CA ALA A 119 -10.78 18.95 9.98
C ALA A 119 -9.53 18.28 9.36
N LYS A 120 -9.65 17.72 8.15
CA LYS A 120 -8.51 17.13 7.42
C LYS A 120 -7.42 18.17 7.12
N LYS A 121 -7.80 19.38 6.70
CA LYS A 121 -6.86 20.49 6.46
C LYS A 121 -6.20 20.96 7.75
N GLU A 122 -6.95 21.12 8.83
CA GLU A 122 -6.44 21.57 10.14
C GLU A 122 -5.45 20.58 10.75
N ALA A 123 -5.61 19.28 10.50
CA ALA A 123 -4.73 18.25 11.02
C ALA A 123 -3.27 18.37 10.52
N ILE A 124 -3.07 18.97 9.34
CA ILE A 124 -1.77 19.13 8.69
C ILE A 124 -1.31 20.59 8.56
N ASN A 125 -2.11 21.57 8.99
CA ASN A 125 -1.82 22.99 8.75
C ASN A 125 -0.61 23.53 9.56
N ASP A 126 -0.25 22.87 10.66
CA ASP A 126 0.87 23.22 11.52
C ASP A 126 1.83 22.03 11.58
N PRO A 127 2.95 22.10 10.84
CA PRO A 127 3.94 21.03 10.81
C PRO A 127 4.59 20.75 12.16
N SER A 128 4.54 21.69 13.11
CA SER A 128 5.13 21.51 14.45
C SER A 128 4.26 20.66 15.39
N LYS A 129 2.97 20.51 15.07
CA LYS A 129 2.01 19.69 15.83
C LYS A 129 1.09 18.90 14.89
N PRO A 130 1.63 17.96 14.09
CA PRO A 130 0.83 17.19 13.17
C PRO A 130 -0.13 16.25 13.91
N VAL A 131 -1.35 16.10 13.37
CA VAL A 131 -2.34 15.15 13.87
C VAL A 131 -2.60 14.08 12.82
N VAL A 132 -2.31 12.83 13.16
CA VAL A 132 -2.65 11.67 12.32
C VAL A 132 -4.15 11.41 12.41
N LEU A 133 -4.83 11.27 11.27
CA LEU A 133 -6.26 10.97 11.23
C LEU A 133 -6.49 9.52 10.77
N ILE A 134 -7.23 8.76 11.57
CA ILE A 134 -7.68 7.41 11.23
C ILE A 134 -9.21 7.43 11.28
N ASN A 135 -9.85 7.38 10.11
CA ASN A 135 -11.31 7.32 10.02
C ASN A 135 -11.80 5.87 10.10
N GLY A 136 -13.12 5.69 10.21
CA GLY A 136 -13.71 4.36 10.40
C GLY A 136 -13.44 3.43 9.22
N LYS A 137 -13.43 3.97 7.99
CA LYS A 137 -13.09 3.19 6.79
C LYS A 137 -11.66 2.63 6.88
N SER A 138 -10.66 3.49 7.10
CA SER A 138 -9.27 3.08 7.22
C SER A 138 -9.00 2.20 8.45
N LEU A 139 -9.75 2.39 9.54
CA LEU A 139 -9.67 1.53 10.72
C LEU A 139 -10.14 0.11 10.40
N VAL A 140 -11.27 -0.06 9.69
CA VAL A 140 -11.77 -1.38 9.28
C VAL A 140 -10.83 -2.04 8.29
N GLU A 141 -10.35 -1.30 7.28
CA GLU A 141 -9.36 -1.80 6.32
C GLU A 141 -8.10 -2.33 7.05
N SER A 142 -7.58 -1.55 8.01
CA SER A 142 -6.45 -1.96 8.85
C SER A 142 -6.77 -3.21 9.68
N CYS A 143 -7.97 -3.30 10.27
CA CYS A 143 -8.36 -4.48 11.04
C CYS A 143 -8.45 -5.73 10.16
N ILE A 144 -8.96 -5.62 8.93
CA ILE A 144 -8.97 -6.72 7.96
C ILE A 144 -7.53 -7.14 7.63
N ASP A 145 -6.70 -6.18 7.25
CA ASP A 145 -5.31 -6.47 6.81
C ASP A 145 -4.44 -7.08 7.90
N ASN A 146 -4.76 -6.79 9.17
CA ASN A 146 -4.03 -7.31 10.33
C ASN A 146 -4.75 -8.45 11.06
N GLY A 147 -5.89 -8.93 10.54
CA GLY A 147 -6.67 -10.02 11.13
C GLY A 147 -7.23 -9.72 12.52
N ILE A 148 -7.56 -8.45 12.80
CA ILE A 148 -8.11 -8.00 14.09
C ILE A 148 -9.63 -8.11 14.03
N GLY A 149 -10.20 -9.09 14.72
CA GLY A 149 -11.66 -9.32 14.74
C GLY A 149 -12.22 -9.95 13.46
N PHE A 150 -11.36 -10.37 12.52
CA PHE A 150 -11.74 -11.03 11.28
C PHE A 150 -11.18 -12.46 11.22
N ILE A 151 -12.02 -13.40 10.77
CA ILE A 151 -11.63 -14.81 10.58
C ILE A 151 -11.59 -15.07 9.08
N PHE A 152 -10.44 -15.54 8.59
CA PHE A 152 -10.28 -15.91 7.19
C PHE A 152 -10.51 -17.41 7.01
N LYS A 153 -11.54 -17.76 6.26
CA LYS A 153 -11.82 -19.14 5.88
C LYS A 153 -11.15 -19.45 4.53
N PRO A 154 -10.33 -20.52 4.43
CA PRO A 154 -9.79 -20.93 3.13
C PRO A 154 -10.93 -21.40 2.21
N ILE A 155 -10.91 -20.96 0.97
CA ILE A 155 -11.88 -21.34 -0.06
C ILE A 155 -11.12 -22.04 -1.18
N PHE A 156 -11.55 -23.25 -1.53
CA PHE A 156 -11.04 -23.94 -2.70
C PHE A 156 -11.59 -23.29 -3.98
N SER A 157 -10.73 -22.90 -4.89
CA SER A 157 -11.11 -22.38 -6.21
C SER A 157 -10.65 -23.34 -7.29
N SER A 158 -11.63 -24.04 -7.90
CA SER A 158 -11.38 -24.89 -9.06
C SER A 158 -10.76 -24.11 -10.22
N THR A 159 -11.21 -22.87 -10.45
CA THR A 159 -10.64 -22.00 -11.50
C THR A 159 -9.18 -21.66 -11.24
N GLN A 160 -8.79 -21.35 -10.00
CA GLN A 160 -7.38 -21.12 -9.66
C GLN A 160 -6.56 -22.40 -9.83
N MET A 161 -7.12 -23.56 -9.47
CA MET A 161 -6.49 -24.87 -9.70
C MET A 161 -6.30 -25.17 -11.20
N ASP A 162 -7.31 -24.89 -12.02
CA ASP A 162 -7.22 -25.05 -13.48
C ASP A 162 -6.15 -24.13 -14.07
N ASN A 163 -6.07 -22.88 -13.60
CA ASN A 163 -5.03 -21.93 -14.03
C ASN A 163 -3.63 -22.41 -13.64
N PHE A 164 -3.48 -22.96 -12.42
CA PHE A 164 -2.23 -23.54 -11.93
C PHE A 164 -1.79 -24.73 -12.82
N ILE A 165 -2.71 -25.66 -13.13
CA ILE A 165 -2.43 -26.81 -13.99
C ILE A 165 -2.10 -26.38 -15.43
N LYS A 166 -2.81 -25.38 -15.98
CA LYS A 166 -2.55 -24.86 -17.34
C LYS A 166 -1.19 -24.19 -17.46
N LYS A 167 -0.74 -23.48 -16.42
CA LYS A 167 0.58 -22.85 -16.36
C LYS A 167 1.70 -23.90 -16.52
N ASP A 168 1.54 -25.06 -15.89
CA ASP A 168 2.47 -26.17 -15.98
C ASP A 168 2.46 -26.86 -17.37
N LYS A 169 1.31 -26.89 -18.03
CA LYS A 169 1.21 -27.37 -19.43
C LYS A 169 1.83 -26.42 -20.45
N SER A 170 1.72 -25.10 -20.26
CA SER A 170 2.40 -24.14 -21.14
C SER A 170 3.93 -24.18 -21.03
N LEU A 171 4.46 -24.55 -19.86
CA LEU A 171 5.89 -24.78 -19.65
C LEU A 171 6.38 -26.07 -20.32
N ASN A 172 5.51 -27.08 -20.44
CA ASN A 172 5.85 -28.38 -21.05
C ASN A 172 5.64 -28.46 -22.58
N SER A 173 5.05 -27.44 -23.24
CA SER A 173 4.90 -27.41 -24.70
C SER A 173 5.97 -26.61 -25.46
N ASN A 174 6.96 -26.02 -24.78
CA ASN A 174 8.11 -25.35 -25.40
C ASN A 174 9.40 -26.14 -25.16
N ASN A 175 9.49 -27.34 -25.72
CA ASN A 175 10.73 -28.11 -25.80
C ASN A 175 11.12 -28.36 -27.25
N VAL A 176 11.55 -27.31 -27.97
CA VAL A 176 12.60 -27.39 -29.00
C VAL A 176 13.36 -26.05 -29.07
N LYS A 177 14.63 -26.11 -28.64
CA LYS A 177 15.80 -25.26 -28.97
C LYS A 177 16.13 -24.03 -28.10
N ASN A 178 17.32 -24.17 -27.51
CA ASN A 178 18.31 -23.16 -27.10
C ASN A 178 18.15 -22.52 -25.71
N ALA A 179 18.39 -23.33 -24.68
CA ALA A 179 18.93 -22.83 -23.42
C ALA A 179 20.39 -22.39 -23.64
N ILE A 180 20.59 -21.11 -23.94
CA ILE A 180 21.85 -20.45 -23.63
C ILE A 180 21.79 -20.12 -22.14
N SER A 181 22.68 -20.72 -21.38
CA SER A 181 22.97 -20.40 -19.98
C SER A 181 23.36 -18.92 -19.88
N ILE A 182 22.45 -18.07 -19.38
CA ILE A 182 22.78 -16.71 -18.95
C ILE A 182 22.92 -16.76 -17.43
N ASP A 183 24.13 -16.43 -16.97
CA ASP A 183 24.57 -16.43 -15.59
C ASP A 183 23.61 -15.70 -14.63
N ASN A 184 23.38 -16.36 -13.48
CA ASN A 184 22.45 -16.01 -12.41
C ASN A 184 22.81 -14.75 -11.58
N LYS A 185 23.45 -13.70 -12.13
CA LYS A 185 24.00 -12.61 -11.29
C LYS A 185 23.82 -11.16 -11.71
N ASP A 186 23.21 -10.82 -12.85
CA ASP A 186 23.18 -9.41 -13.30
C ASP A 186 21.78 -8.92 -13.72
N TYR A 187 20.79 -9.07 -12.82
CA TYR A 187 19.45 -8.50 -12.98
C TYR A 187 19.18 -7.37 -12.01
N ILE A 188 18.30 -6.44 -12.42
CA ILE A 188 17.77 -5.39 -11.57
C ILE A 188 16.28 -5.66 -11.35
N GLU A 189 15.89 -5.78 -10.09
CA GLU A 189 14.47 -5.87 -9.72
C GLU A 189 13.86 -4.48 -9.64
N LYS A 190 12.70 -4.31 -10.28
CA LYS A 190 11.88 -3.13 -10.16
C LYS A 190 10.43 -3.47 -10.40
N THR A 191 9.56 -3.04 -9.48
CA THR A 191 8.12 -3.16 -9.64
C THR A 191 7.61 -2.25 -10.76
N ILE A 192 6.73 -2.80 -11.60
CA ILE A 192 5.85 -2.05 -12.49
C ILE A 192 4.66 -1.62 -11.63
N THR A 193 4.63 -0.35 -11.25
CA THR A 193 3.71 0.18 -10.24
C THR A 193 2.30 0.42 -10.80
N SER A 194 1.31 0.62 -9.92
CA SER A 194 -0.04 1.00 -10.38
C SER A 194 -0.05 2.29 -11.19
N ASN A 195 0.86 3.23 -10.88
CA ASN A 195 0.98 4.49 -11.61
C ASN A 195 1.55 4.27 -13.02
N ASP A 196 2.51 3.36 -13.18
CA ASP A 196 3.04 2.97 -14.49
C ASP A 196 1.92 2.40 -15.38
N VAL A 197 1.14 1.45 -14.84
CA VAL A 197 0.02 0.82 -15.54
C VAL A 197 -1.06 1.84 -15.91
N ARG A 198 -1.38 2.76 -15.00
CA ARG A 198 -2.35 3.84 -15.22
C ARG A 198 -1.89 4.77 -16.35
N ALA A 199 -0.62 5.14 -16.36
CA ALA A 199 -0.02 5.98 -17.38
C ALA A 199 0.27 5.25 -18.70
N ARG A 200 0.01 3.92 -18.77
CA ARG A 200 0.31 3.07 -19.93
C ARG A 200 1.80 3.08 -20.31
N ILE A 201 2.66 3.03 -19.29
CA ILE A 201 4.11 3.01 -19.43
C ILE A 201 4.73 1.87 -18.62
N ILE A 202 5.98 1.56 -18.89
CA ILE A 202 6.84 0.75 -18.01
C ILE A 202 8.09 1.58 -17.72
N SER A 203 8.25 2.05 -16.49
CA SER A 203 9.40 2.89 -16.12
C SER A 203 10.69 2.07 -16.01
N ILE A 204 11.74 2.57 -16.65
CA ILE A 204 13.04 1.91 -16.80
C ILE A 204 13.86 2.14 -15.51
N PRO A 205 14.50 1.11 -14.93
CA PRO A 205 15.40 1.29 -13.79
C PRO A 205 16.55 2.23 -14.11
N SER A 206 16.90 3.13 -13.19
CA SER A 206 17.96 4.14 -13.39
C SER A 206 19.32 3.54 -13.78
N SER A 207 19.65 2.34 -13.29
CA SER A 207 20.85 1.61 -13.66
C SER A 207 20.85 1.15 -15.12
N ILE A 208 19.69 0.78 -15.69
CA ILE A 208 19.53 0.46 -17.12
C ILE A 208 19.64 1.74 -17.95
N ILE A 209 19.06 2.86 -17.49
CA ILE A 209 19.10 4.15 -18.20
C ILE A 209 20.54 4.57 -18.52
N LYS A 210 21.46 4.39 -17.56
CA LYS A 210 22.89 4.72 -17.71
C LYS A 210 23.61 3.85 -18.75
N LEU A 211 23.10 2.65 -19.00
CA LEU A 211 23.70 1.66 -19.90
C LEU A 211 23.17 1.76 -21.33
N LEU A 212 22.04 2.43 -21.53
CA LEU A 212 21.50 2.69 -22.86
C LEU A 212 22.41 3.67 -23.60
N SER A 213 23.05 3.20 -24.68
CA SER A 213 23.73 4.09 -25.63
C SER A 213 22.70 4.89 -26.45
N ALA A 214 23.14 5.85 -27.27
CA ALA A 214 22.24 6.74 -28.01
C ALA A 214 21.28 5.96 -28.92
N THR A 215 20.05 5.73 -28.45
CA THR A 215 19.03 4.97 -29.16
C THR A 215 17.96 5.88 -29.74
N ASN A 216 17.49 5.48 -30.91
CA ASN A 216 16.31 5.99 -31.62
C ASN A 216 15.07 6.05 -30.71
N GLU A 217 13.99 6.66 -31.18
CA GLU A 217 12.70 6.77 -30.48
C GLU A 217 12.04 5.41 -30.15
N LYS A 218 12.65 4.30 -30.60
CA LYS A 218 12.18 2.93 -30.38
C LYS A 218 13.32 2.02 -29.91
N ILE A 219 12.96 1.03 -29.11
CA ILE A 219 13.86 0.02 -28.56
C ILE A 219 13.21 -1.36 -28.59
N ASP A 220 14.03 -2.37 -28.85
CA ASP A 220 13.60 -3.76 -28.81
C ASP A 220 13.66 -4.30 -27.38
N VAL A 221 12.58 -4.97 -26.98
CA VAL A 221 12.40 -5.52 -25.64
C VAL A 221 11.88 -6.95 -25.74
N ILE A 222 12.48 -7.88 -25.01
CA ILE A 222 11.99 -9.25 -24.85
C ILE A 222 11.29 -9.37 -23.49
N ILE A 223 10.06 -9.86 -23.47
CA ILE A 223 9.32 -10.13 -22.23
C ILE A 223 9.28 -11.64 -21.97
N ASN A 224 9.57 -12.04 -20.73
CA ASN A 224 9.54 -13.43 -20.22
C ASN A 224 10.25 -14.44 -21.12
N ASN A 225 11.33 -14.01 -21.79
CA ASN A 225 12.17 -14.81 -22.69
C ASN A 225 11.41 -15.40 -23.89
N ASP A 226 10.24 -14.86 -24.21
CA ASP A 226 9.35 -15.40 -25.24
C ASP A 226 9.12 -14.37 -26.35
N LYS A 227 8.42 -13.28 -26.02
CA LYS A 227 7.93 -12.33 -27.03
C LYS A 227 8.81 -11.10 -27.14
N LYS A 228 9.23 -10.81 -28.38
CA LYS A 228 9.93 -9.58 -28.74
C LYS A 228 8.92 -8.48 -29.12
N TYR A 229 9.08 -7.30 -28.55
CA TYR A 229 8.30 -6.10 -28.83
C TYR A 229 9.24 -4.97 -29.20
N THR A 230 8.85 -4.13 -30.15
CA THR A 230 9.52 -2.86 -30.42
C THR A 230 8.68 -1.75 -29.80
N LEU A 231 9.19 -1.14 -28.74
CA LEU A 231 8.47 -0.17 -27.91
C LEU A 231 9.01 1.23 -28.11
N ASN A 232 8.18 2.24 -27.86
CA ASN A 232 8.63 3.63 -27.87
C ASN A 232 9.42 3.89 -26.58
N ILE A 233 10.49 4.68 -26.65
CA ILE A 233 11.24 5.11 -25.47
C ILE A 233 11.07 6.62 -25.28
N ASP A 234 10.82 7.05 -24.04
CA ASP A 234 10.76 8.48 -23.69
C ASP A 234 12.06 9.19 -24.11
N LYS A 235 11.99 10.48 -24.47
CA LYS A 235 13.18 11.28 -24.82
C LYS A 235 14.20 11.30 -23.69
N GLY A 236 13.73 11.30 -22.43
CA GLY A 236 14.57 11.20 -21.23
C GLY A 236 14.95 9.77 -20.86
N ARG A 237 14.58 8.76 -21.66
CA ARG A 237 14.80 7.32 -21.43
C ARG A 237 14.25 6.79 -20.11
N ARG A 238 13.26 7.49 -19.54
CA ARG A 238 12.70 7.16 -18.22
C ARG A 238 11.71 6.01 -18.26
N TYR A 239 11.06 5.80 -19.41
CA TYR A 239 10.03 4.78 -19.54
C TYR A 239 9.87 4.31 -20.98
N LEU A 240 9.26 3.13 -21.11
CA LEU A 240 8.79 2.53 -22.34
C LEU A 240 7.30 2.83 -22.53
N GLY A 241 6.92 3.26 -23.73
CA GLY A 241 5.55 3.51 -24.17
C GLY A 241 5.09 2.50 -25.22
N GLY A 242 3.78 2.45 -25.49
CA GLY A 242 3.19 1.44 -26.38
C GLY A 242 3.02 0.06 -25.72
N VAL A 243 3.03 0.02 -24.39
CA VAL A 243 3.06 -1.22 -23.59
C VAL A 243 1.68 -1.81 -23.30
N THR A 244 0.58 -1.20 -23.75
CA THR A 244 -0.79 -1.63 -23.39
C THR A 244 -1.04 -3.12 -23.67
N LYS A 245 -0.51 -3.65 -24.78
CA LYS A 245 -0.60 -5.08 -25.10
C LYS A 245 0.10 -5.94 -24.04
N ILE A 246 1.33 -5.57 -23.66
CA ILE A 246 2.11 -6.25 -22.62
C ILE A 246 1.37 -6.18 -21.28
N LEU A 247 0.87 -5.00 -20.89
CA LEU A 247 0.15 -4.83 -19.62
C LEU A 247 -1.07 -5.76 -19.51
N ARG A 248 -1.80 -5.98 -20.62
CA ARG A 248 -2.93 -6.91 -20.65
C ARG A 248 -2.49 -8.37 -20.68
N GLU A 249 -1.52 -8.69 -21.52
CA GLU A 249 -1.04 -10.05 -21.75
C GLU A 249 -0.40 -10.67 -20.51
N TYR A 250 0.26 -9.85 -19.68
CA TYR A 250 0.92 -10.29 -18.45
C TYR A 250 0.13 -9.94 -17.19
N ASN A 251 -1.18 -9.69 -17.31
CA ASN A 251 -2.12 -9.48 -16.21
C ASN A 251 -1.79 -8.30 -15.28
N LEU A 252 -1.14 -7.24 -15.78
CA LEU A 252 -1.00 -5.97 -15.05
C LEU A 252 -2.24 -5.07 -15.19
N LEU A 253 -3.01 -5.28 -16.26
CA LEU A 253 -4.23 -4.54 -16.58
C LEU A 253 -5.30 -5.49 -17.12
N SER A 254 -6.40 -5.66 -16.40
CA SER A 254 -7.53 -6.47 -16.87
C SER A 254 -8.36 -5.76 -17.96
N VAL A 255 -9.29 -6.50 -18.57
CA VAL A 255 -10.29 -5.94 -19.50
C VAL A 255 -11.15 -4.89 -18.80
N ASP A 256 -11.47 -5.11 -17.53
CA ASP A 256 -12.24 -4.20 -16.67
C ASP A 256 -11.39 -3.05 -16.08
N ASN A 257 -10.19 -2.82 -16.60
CA ASN A 257 -9.22 -1.81 -16.14
C ASN A 257 -8.77 -1.97 -14.67
N ILE A 258 -8.88 -3.17 -14.09
CA ILE A 258 -8.29 -3.48 -12.79
C ILE A 258 -6.76 -3.53 -12.96
N ILE A 259 -6.04 -2.84 -12.07
CA ILE A 259 -4.58 -2.70 -12.12
C ILE A 259 -3.93 -3.59 -11.08
N THR A 260 -3.02 -4.46 -11.54
CA THR A 260 -2.24 -5.36 -10.69
C THR A 260 -0.75 -5.07 -10.87
N PRO A 261 -0.10 -4.39 -9.92
CA PRO A 261 1.35 -4.18 -9.96
C PRO A 261 2.09 -5.52 -9.90
N LYS A 262 3.21 -5.60 -10.63
CA LYS A 262 4.04 -6.80 -10.65
C LYS A 262 5.51 -6.46 -10.52
N ASN A 263 6.25 -7.30 -9.82
CA ASN A 263 7.71 -7.22 -9.84
C ASN A 263 8.24 -7.65 -11.20
N ALA A 264 9.33 -7.03 -11.62
CA ALA A 264 9.99 -7.39 -12.85
C ALA A 264 11.50 -7.38 -12.67
N LYS A 265 12.17 -8.38 -13.25
CA LYS A 265 13.63 -8.45 -13.35
C LYS A 265 14.05 -7.91 -14.70
N TRP A 266 15.04 -7.03 -14.70
CA TRP A 266 15.53 -6.35 -15.88
C TRP A 266 16.96 -6.77 -16.17
N HIS A 267 17.21 -7.09 -17.43
CA HIS A 267 18.53 -7.29 -18.00
C HIS A 267 18.70 -6.40 -19.23
N ILE A 268 19.94 -5.98 -19.49
CA ILE A 268 20.30 -5.30 -20.73
C ILE A 268 21.57 -5.92 -21.29
N ASP A 269 21.52 -6.26 -22.57
CA ASP A 269 22.72 -6.57 -23.32
C ASP A 269 23.35 -5.26 -23.83
N LYS A 270 24.53 -4.93 -23.26
CA LYS A 270 25.28 -3.71 -23.56
C LYS A 270 25.74 -3.62 -25.01
N THR A 271 25.84 -4.75 -25.71
CA THR A 271 26.32 -4.84 -27.09
C THR A 271 25.20 -4.59 -28.09
N THR A 272 24.00 -5.06 -27.79
CA THR A 272 22.84 -5.03 -28.69
C THR A 272 21.77 -4.01 -28.29
N ASN A 273 21.92 -3.33 -27.15
CA ASN A 273 20.89 -2.48 -26.51
C ASN A 273 19.54 -3.19 -26.31
N LEU A 274 19.54 -4.53 -26.29
CA LEU A 274 18.33 -5.32 -26.11
C LEU A 274 17.98 -5.35 -24.62
N ILE A 275 16.76 -4.92 -24.28
CA ILE A 275 16.24 -5.03 -22.92
C ILE A 275 15.47 -6.34 -22.80
N GLN A 276 15.72 -7.07 -21.72
CA GLN A 276 14.97 -8.25 -21.35
C GLN A 276 14.29 -7.99 -20.01
N ILE A 277 12.98 -8.23 -19.96
CA ILE A 277 12.15 -8.00 -18.78
C ILE A 277 11.45 -9.30 -18.44
N ILE A 278 11.68 -9.81 -17.23
CA ILE A 278 10.97 -10.97 -16.69
C ILE A 278 9.96 -10.43 -15.68
N ILE A 279 8.69 -10.40 -16.07
CA ILE A 279 7.56 -10.02 -15.23
C ILE A 279 7.19 -11.23 -14.38
N GLU A 280 7.27 -11.07 -13.05
CA GLU A 280 6.90 -12.11 -12.10
C GLU A 280 5.38 -12.32 -12.06
N ASP A 281 4.98 -13.54 -11.74
CA ASP A 281 3.57 -13.93 -11.73
C ASP A 281 2.80 -13.42 -10.53
#